data_AF-A0A7K5UKM5-F1
#
_entry.id   AF-A0A7K5UKM5-F1
#
_cell.length_a   1.000
_cell.length_b   1.000
_cell.length_c   1.000
_cell.angle_alpha   90.00
_cell.angle_beta   90.00
_cell.angle_gamma   90.00
#
_symmetry.space_group_name_H-M   'P 1'
#
loop_
_entity.id
_entity.type
_entity.pdbx_description
1 polymer ?
#
loop_
_entity_poly.entity_id
_entity_poly.type
_entity_poly.pdbx_seq_one_letter_code
_entity_poly.pdbx_strand_id
1 'polypeptide(L)'
;SLDAVGPSLELLGQVEQQLRRPVWINGDILAGPGGSRPALNAQSILSTVTSTFPSVTLSLGWTTGWHGHDHGQVLFPVGYELGMVEEMSQLCQALSQPVTFPVRAVLVPRSLPALRWLIQQSDRYSLTVWTGKDDIYSVEDLLSIRESFDKSRVYYDIFEPQNSEFKKAIGI
;
A
#
# COMPACT_ATOMS: atom_id res chain seq x y z
N SER A 1 3.20 -10.39 17.15
CA SER A 1 3.15 -9.17 18.00
C SER A 1 4.29 -8.26 17.58
N LEU A 2 4.38 -7.05 18.16
CA LEU A 2 5.54 -6.17 17.97
C LEU A 2 6.85 -6.87 18.36
N ASP A 3 6.82 -7.72 19.39
CA ASP A 3 8.01 -8.41 19.93
C ASP A 3 8.66 -9.37 18.92
N ALA A 4 7.92 -9.80 17.90
CA ALA A 4 8.45 -10.67 16.85
C ALA A 4 9.18 -9.90 15.75
N VAL A 5 8.94 -8.58 15.61
CA VAL A 5 9.48 -7.78 14.50
C VAL A 5 11.00 -7.71 14.59
N GLY A 6 11.54 -7.26 15.72
CA GLY A 6 13.00 -7.13 15.93
C GLY A 6 13.76 -8.44 15.67
N PRO A 7 13.45 -9.53 16.38
CA PRO A 7 14.15 -10.81 16.18
C PRO A 7 14.05 -11.36 14.75
N SER A 8 12.91 -11.15 14.06
CA SER A 8 12.76 -11.57 12.67
C SER A 8 13.67 -10.78 11.73
N LEU A 9 13.84 -9.49 11.98
CA LEU A 9 14.72 -8.62 11.20
C LEU A 9 16.20 -8.86 11.49
N GLU A 10 16.56 -9.22 12.73
CA GLU A 10 17.92 -9.66 13.06
C GLU A 10 18.30 -10.92 12.28
N LEU A 11 17.39 -11.90 12.22
CA LEU A 11 17.60 -13.11 11.42
C LEU A 11 17.70 -12.79 9.92
N LEU A 12 16.88 -11.85 9.42
CA LEU A 12 16.98 -11.40 8.03
C LEU A 12 18.33 -10.71 7.76
N GLY A 13 18.84 -9.91 8.70
CA GLY A 13 20.14 -9.26 8.63
C GLY A 13 21.30 -10.25 8.47
N GLN A 14 21.20 -11.44 9.09
CA GLN A 14 22.23 -12.49 8.97
C GLN A 14 22.39 -13.02 7.54
N VAL A 15 21.36 -12.89 6.69
CA VAL A 15 21.37 -13.36 5.30
C VAL A 15 21.35 -12.23 4.28
N GLU A 16 21.43 -10.96 4.70
CA GLU A 16 21.30 -9.79 3.82
C GLU A 16 22.25 -9.85 2.61
N GLN A 17 23.51 -10.21 2.83
CA GLN A 17 24.53 -10.30 1.76
C GLN A 17 24.25 -11.40 0.73
N GLN A 18 23.33 -12.33 1.03
CA GLN A 18 22.93 -13.41 0.12
C GLN A 18 21.69 -13.04 -0.69
N LEU A 19 21.00 -11.96 -0.33
CA LEU A 19 19.80 -11.50 -1.02
C LEU A 19 20.17 -10.89 -2.37
N ARG A 20 19.47 -11.33 -3.42
CA ARG A 20 19.66 -10.83 -4.80
C ARG A 20 18.64 -9.77 -5.20
N ARG A 21 17.71 -9.45 -4.30
CA ARG A 21 16.61 -8.50 -4.53
C ARG A 21 16.40 -7.66 -3.26
N PRO A 22 15.92 -6.42 -3.41
CA PRO A 22 15.54 -5.60 -2.27
C PRO A 22 14.49 -6.29 -1.40
N VAL A 23 14.58 -6.07 -0.08
CA VAL A 23 13.56 -6.52 0.87
C VAL A 23 12.46 -5.48 0.97
N TRP A 24 11.22 -5.93 0.90
CA TRP A 24 10.05 -5.11 1.16
C TRP A 24 9.40 -5.56 2.47
N ILE A 25 9.13 -4.62 3.36
CA ILE A 25 8.37 -4.88 4.60
C ILE A 25 6.99 -4.29 4.44
N ASN A 26 6.00 -5.16 4.33
CA ASN A 26 4.61 -4.80 4.10
C ASN A 26 3.77 -4.87 5.37
N GLY A 27 2.95 -3.85 5.62
CA GLY A 27 1.99 -3.87 6.71
C GLY A 27 1.05 -2.69 6.73
N ASP A 28 -0.17 -2.94 7.20
CA ASP A 28 -1.15 -1.90 7.48
C ASP A 28 -0.85 -1.27 8.85
N ILE A 29 -0.47 0.01 8.83
CA ILE A 29 -0.06 0.74 10.04
C ILE A 29 -1.03 1.85 10.43
N LEU A 30 -2.00 2.17 9.56
CA LEU A 30 -3.07 3.14 9.83
C LEU A 30 -4.45 2.58 9.53
N ALA A 31 -5.48 3.22 10.09
CA ALA A 31 -6.87 2.93 9.74
C ALA A 31 -7.22 3.61 8.41
N GLY A 32 -7.80 2.85 7.48
CA GLY A 32 -8.24 3.34 6.18
C GLY A 32 -9.74 3.23 6.02
N PRO A 33 -10.24 3.36 4.79
CA PRO A 33 -11.67 3.35 4.53
C PRO A 33 -12.34 2.04 5.00
N GLY A 34 -13.33 2.18 5.89
CA GLY A 34 -14.03 1.07 6.54
C GLY A 34 -13.17 0.21 7.48
N GLY A 35 -11.87 0.50 7.60
CA GLY A 35 -10.92 -0.31 8.35
C GLY A 35 -10.94 -0.02 9.85
N SER A 36 -10.59 -1.04 10.63
CA SER A 36 -10.38 -0.90 12.07
C SER A 36 -8.95 -0.45 12.36
N ARG A 37 -8.74 0.29 13.44
CA ARG A 37 -7.38 0.68 13.86
C ARG A 37 -6.46 -0.56 13.97
N PRO A 38 -5.26 -0.52 13.39
CA PRO A 38 -4.27 -1.58 13.57
C PRO A 38 -3.98 -1.80 15.06
N ALA A 39 -3.74 -3.07 15.43
CA ALA A 39 -3.44 -3.45 16.81
C ALA A 39 -2.06 -2.97 17.28
N LEU A 40 -1.15 -2.66 16.34
CA LEU A 40 0.23 -2.30 16.63
C LEU A 40 0.46 -0.80 16.40
N ASN A 41 1.28 -0.19 17.25
CA ASN A 41 1.66 1.20 17.11
C ASN A 41 2.58 1.40 15.88
N ALA A 42 2.17 2.26 14.96
CA ALA A 42 2.90 2.54 13.73
C ALA A 42 4.34 3.02 13.99
N GLN A 43 4.52 3.99 14.90
CA GLN A 43 5.83 4.56 15.20
C GLN A 43 6.78 3.52 15.80
N SER A 44 6.26 2.64 16.66
CA SER A 44 7.05 1.54 17.24
C SER A 44 7.52 0.57 16.16
N ILE A 45 6.64 0.14 15.26
CA ILE A 45 7.02 -0.75 14.14
C ILE A 45 8.09 -0.08 13.27
N LEU A 46 7.84 1.15 12.83
CA LEU A 46 8.76 1.88 11.95
C LEU A 46 10.12 2.10 12.61
N SER A 47 10.14 2.45 13.90
CA SER A 47 11.40 2.61 14.66
C SER A 47 12.17 1.29 14.76
N THR A 48 11.50 0.19 15.09
CA THR A 48 12.13 -1.14 15.14
C THR A 48 12.67 -1.54 13.77
N VAL A 49 11.88 -1.39 12.72
CA VAL A 49 12.31 -1.75 11.35
C VAL A 49 13.54 -0.94 10.92
N THR A 50 13.46 0.38 11.05
CA THR A 50 14.52 1.27 10.54
C THR A 50 15.80 1.22 11.37
N SER A 51 15.74 0.84 12.64
CA SER A 51 16.92 0.63 13.49
C SER A 51 17.56 -0.74 13.32
N THR A 52 16.78 -1.80 13.07
CA THR A 52 17.30 -3.17 12.96
C THR A 52 17.72 -3.53 11.53
N PHE A 53 16.98 -3.10 10.52
CA PHE A 53 17.22 -3.46 9.12
C PHE A 53 16.89 -2.29 8.17
N PRO A 54 17.77 -1.27 8.10
CA PRO A 54 17.48 -0.01 7.41
C PRO A 54 17.41 -0.11 5.88
N SER A 55 18.05 -1.13 5.28
CA SER A 55 18.14 -1.35 3.82
C SER A 55 16.86 -1.97 3.24
N VAL A 56 15.70 -1.33 3.47
CA VAL A 56 14.38 -1.85 3.06
C VAL A 56 13.59 -0.85 2.23
N THR A 57 12.68 -1.38 1.41
CA THR A 57 11.51 -0.62 0.96
C THR A 57 10.36 -0.87 1.93
N LEU A 58 9.74 0.21 2.41
CA LEU A 58 8.59 0.11 3.29
C LEU A 58 7.30 0.12 2.47
N SER A 59 6.46 -0.88 2.67
CA SER A 59 5.15 -0.99 2.03
C SER A 59 4.07 -0.73 3.08
N LEU A 60 3.68 0.54 3.22
CA LEU A 60 2.92 1.06 4.35
C LEU A 60 1.47 1.30 3.95
N GLY A 61 0.58 0.44 4.45
CA GLY A 61 -0.82 0.42 4.07
C GLY A 61 -1.75 0.96 5.14
N TRP A 62 -3.02 0.98 4.77
CA TRP A 62 -4.12 1.18 5.69
C TRP A 62 -4.97 -0.07 5.72
N THR A 63 -5.47 -0.43 6.90
CA THR A 63 -6.52 -1.44 7.00
C THR A 63 -7.73 -0.97 6.21
N THR A 64 -8.35 -1.84 5.41
CA THR A 64 -9.58 -1.52 4.69
C THR A 64 -10.69 -2.47 5.10
N GLY A 65 -11.88 -1.92 5.36
CA GLY A 65 -13.07 -2.73 5.59
C GLY A 65 -13.86 -2.81 4.30
N TRP A 66 -13.92 -4.00 3.72
CA TRP A 66 -14.82 -4.28 2.60
C TRP A 66 -15.84 -5.30 3.05
N HIS A 67 -17.09 -4.86 3.13
CA HIS A 67 -18.24 -5.74 3.25
C HIS A 67 -18.97 -5.62 1.92
N GLY A 68 -18.57 -6.44 0.94
CA GLY A 68 -19.18 -6.46 -0.40
C GLY A 68 -20.69 -6.67 -0.39
N HIS A 69 -21.24 -7.11 0.75
CA HIS A 69 -22.66 -7.19 1.03
C HIS A 69 -22.90 -6.92 2.52
N ASP A 70 -23.43 -5.75 2.86
CA ASP A 70 -24.18 -5.59 4.11
C ASP A 70 -25.66 -5.39 3.73
N HIS A 71 -26.52 -6.30 4.20
CA HIS A 71 -27.97 -6.28 3.97
C HIS A 71 -28.44 -6.08 2.50
N GLY A 72 -27.71 -6.61 1.51
CA GLY A 72 -28.11 -6.56 0.10
C GLY A 72 -27.96 -5.20 -0.58
N GLN A 73 -27.30 -4.24 0.06
CA GLN A 73 -26.95 -2.96 -0.55
C GLN A 73 -25.46 -2.92 -0.89
N VAL A 74 -25.14 -2.49 -2.12
CA VAL A 74 -23.78 -2.14 -2.49
C VAL A 74 -23.43 -0.87 -1.71
N LEU A 75 -22.70 -1.03 -0.60
CA LEU A 75 -22.08 0.11 0.04
C LEU A 75 -20.98 0.59 -0.92
N PHE A 76 -21.21 1.75 -1.53
CA PHE A 76 -20.15 2.41 -2.28
C PHE A 76 -19.00 2.67 -1.30
N PRO A 77 -17.80 2.10 -1.55
CA PRO A 77 -16.71 2.31 -0.63
C PRO A 77 -16.34 3.79 -0.61
N VAL A 78 -16.22 4.36 0.57
CA VAL A 78 -15.52 5.64 0.74
C VAL A 78 -14.06 5.39 0.35
N GLY A 79 -13.46 6.30 -0.43
CA GLY A 79 -12.04 6.21 -0.76
C GLY A 79 -11.15 6.65 0.40
N TYR A 80 -9.85 6.52 0.26
CA TYR A 80 -8.86 7.24 1.06
C TYR A 80 -9.11 8.75 0.99
N GLU A 81 -9.31 9.37 2.16
CA GLU A 81 -9.55 10.81 2.31
C GLU A 81 -8.24 11.57 2.52
N LEU A 82 -8.29 12.91 2.38
CA LEU A 82 -7.10 13.76 2.54
C LEU A 82 -6.46 13.60 3.93
N GLY A 83 -7.26 13.60 5.00
CA GLY A 83 -6.73 13.42 6.36
C GLY A 83 -6.01 12.08 6.57
N MET A 84 -6.48 11.01 5.91
CA MET A 84 -5.84 9.69 6.00
C MET A 84 -4.45 9.68 5.34
N VAL A 85 -4.31 10.36 4.20
CA VAL A 85 -3.02 10.45 3.50
C VAL A 85 -2.07 11.47 4.15
N GLU A 86 -2.61 12.53 4.76
CA GLU A 86 -1.82 13.47 5.56
C GLU A 86 -1.19 12.78 6.78
N GLU A 87 -1.97 11.97 7.50
CA GLU A 87 -1.46 11.17 8.64
C GLU A 87 -0.34 10.22 8.20
N MET A 88 -0.53 9.50 7.09
CA MET A 88 0.50 8.62 6.53
C MET A 88 1.76 9.42 6.13
N SER A 89 1.58 10.57 5.48
CA SER A 89 2.69 11.44 5.07
C SER A 89 3.50 11.91 6.28
N GLN A 90 2.84 12.33 7.37
CA GLN A 90 3.49 12.76 8.60
C GLN A 90 4.38 11.66 9.21
N LEU A 91 3.90 10.42 9.28
CA LEU A 91 4.70 9.29 9.75
C LEU A 91 5.93 9.05 8.85
N CYS A 92 5.77 9.25 7.54
CA CYS A 92 6.83 8.95 6.58
C CYS A 92 7.91 10.05 6.47
N GLN A 93 7.66 11.27 6.97
CA GLN A 93 8.62 12.38 6.91
C GLN A 93 9.97 12.06 7.58
N ALA A 94 9.95 11.27 8.67
CA ALA A 94 11.15 10.90 9.39
C ALA A 94 11.93 9.72 8.75
N LEU A 95 11.33 9.04 7.77
CA LEU A 95 11.93 7.87 7.12
C LEU A 95 12.92 8.33 6.05
N SER A 96 13.98 7.55 5.83
CA SER A 96 14.91 7.72 4.70
C SER A 96 14.71 6.68 3.59
N GLN A 97 14.00 5.59 3.91
CA GLN A 97 13.72 4.46 3.02
C GLN A 97 12.78 4.84 1.86
N PRO A 98 12.84 4.15 0.71
CA PRO A 98 11.74 4.17 -0.25
C PRO A 98 10.45 3.70 0.40
N VAL A 99 9.33 4.35 0.06
CA VAL A 99 8.00 3.99 0.58
C VAL A 99 7.07 3.74 -0.57
N THR A 100 6.41 2.59 -0.58
CA THR A 100 5.23 2.35 -1.39
C THR A 100 4.00 2.32 -0.50
N PHE A 101 2.89 2.87 -0.98
CA PHE A 101 1.60 2.84 -0.29
C PHE A 101 0.68 1.80 -0.97
N PRO A 102 0.43 0.65 -0.33
CA PRO A 102 -0.59 -0.29 -0.78
C PRO A 102 -1.97 0.36 -0.76
N VAL A 103 -2.56 0.52 -1.94
CA VAL A 103 -3.90 1.07 -2.11
C VAL A 103 -4.78 0.04 -2.81
N ARG A 104 -5.97 -0.19 -2.26
CA ARG A 104 -6.90 -1.17 -2.81
C ARG A 104 -7.57 -0.62 -4.07
N ALA A 105 -7.48 -1.33 -5.18
CA ALA A 105 -7.86 -0.85 -6.51
C ALA A 105 -9.28 -0.27 -6.56
N VAL A 106 -10.25 -0.94 -5.92
CA VAL A 106 -11.67 -0.52 -5.88
C VAL A 106 -11.88 0.84 -5.19
N LEU A 107 -10.93 1.29 -4.37
CA LEU A 107 -10.99 2.56 -3.63
C LEU A 107 -10.33 3.71 -4.39
N VAL A 108 -9.35 3.41 -5.25
CA VAL A 108 -8.47 4.41 -5.88
C VAL A 108 -9.23 5.44 -6.73
N PRO A 109 -10.24 5.07 -7.55
CA PRO A 109 -10.95 6.05 -8.38
C PRO A 109 -11.54 7.23 -7.58
N ARG A 110 -11.98 6.99 -6.34
CA ARG A 110 -12.52 8.04 -5.45
C ARG A 110 -11.45 8.79 -4.67
N SER A 111 -10.21 8.31 -4.72
CA SER A 111 -9.08 8.81 -3.93
C SER A 111 -8.01 9.51 -4.74
N LEU A 112 -8.18 9.62 -6.06
CA LEU A 112 -7.17 10.19 -6.96
C LEU A 112 -6.62 11.56 -6.49
N PRO A 113 -7.43 12.53 -6.02
CA PRO A 113 -6.87 13.78 -5.49
C PRO A 113 -5.97 13.58 -4.27
N ALA A 114 -6.43 12.82 -3.27
CA ALA A 114 -5.68 12.56 -2.05
C ALA A 114 -4.39 11.76 -2.31
N LEU A 115 -4.47 10.72 -3.14
CA LEU A 115 -3.31 9.89 -3.48
C LEU A 115 -2.30 10.62 -4.35
N ARG A 116 -2.74 11.50 -5.26
CA ARG A 116 -1.82 12.37 -6.01
C ARG A 116 -1.10 13.34 -5.09
N TRP A 117 -1.82 13.95 -4.14
CA TRP A 117 -1.20 14.81 -3.13
C TRP A 117 -0.13 14.04 -2.34
N LEU A 118 -0.43 12.82 -1.88
CA LEU A 118 0.51 11.99 -1.12
C LEU A 118 1.79 11.71 -1.89
N ILE A 119 1.68 11.24 -3.13
CA ILE A 119 2.82 10.85 -3.97
C ILE A 119 3.70 12.05 -4.34
N GLN A 120 3.16 13.27 -4.31
CA GLN A 120 3.92 14.50 -4.55
C GLN A 120 4.77 14.95 -3.35
N GLN A 121 4.55 14.39 -2.15
CA GLN A 121 5.27 14.82 -0.94
C GLN A 121 6.74 14.40 -0.93
N SER A 122 7.12 13.34 -1.66
CA SER A 122 8.51 12.91 -1.81
C SER A 122 8.67 12.09 -3.08
N ASP A 123 9.82 12.20 -3.74
CA ASP A 123 10.26 11.34 -4.85
C ASP A 123 10.43 9.87 -4.45
N ARG A 124 10.68 9.59 -3.17
CA ARG A 124 10.76 8.24 -2.59
C ARG A 124 9.44 7.50 -2.54
N TYR A 125 8.32 8.20 -2.74
CA TYR A 125 7.00 7.63 -2.58
C TYR A 125 6.50 6.95 -3.87
N SER A 126 5.74 5.88 -3.72
CA SER A 126 5.13 5.13 -4.83
C SER A 126 3.81 4.50 -4.39
N LEU A 127 3.02 4.01 -5.33
CA LEU A 127 1.79 3.25 -5.04
C LEU A 127 2.00 1.78 -5.38
N THR A 128 1.44 0.90 -4.56
CA THR A 128 1.21 -0.51 -4.93
C THR A 128 -0.30 -0.71 -4.98
N VAL A 129 -0.85 -0.85 -6.18
CA VAL A 129 -2.28 -1.07 -6.39
C VAL A 129 -2.55 -2.55 -6.21
N TRP A 130 -3.35 -2.92 -5.21
CA TRP A 130 -3.67 -4.32 -4.90
C TRP A 130 -5.17 -4.59 -4.95
N THR A 131 -5.55 -5.85 -5.11
CA THR A 131 -6.96 -6.28 -5.18
C THR A 131 -7.27 -7.37 -4.17
N GLY A 132 -8.39 -7.27 -3.48
CA GLY A 132 -8.96 -8.35 -2.68
C GLY A 132 -9.72 -9.36 -3.55
N LYS A 133 -9.90 -10.58 -3.02
CA LYS A 133 -10.60 -11.68 -3.72
C LYS A 133 -12.05 -11.33 -4.12
N ASP A 134 -12.73 -10.55 -3.27
CA ASP A 134 -14.13 -10.17 -3.44
C ASP A 134 -14.29 -8.72 -3.94
N ASP A 135 -13.22 -8.13 -4.48
CA ASP A 135 -13.29 -6.80 -5.09
C ASP A 135 -13.97 -6.86 -6.45
N ILE A 136 -14.90 -5.93 -6.66
CA ILE A 136 -15.55 -5.74 -7.95
C ILE A 136 -14.93 -4.49 -8.57
N TYR A 137 -14.10 -4.70 -9.60
CA TYR A 137 -13.41 -3.65 -10.35
C TYR A 137 -13.26 -4.08 -11.80
N SER A 138 -13.08 -3.11 -12.69
CA SER A 138 -12.90 -3.32 -14.12
C SER A 138 -11.45 -3.07 -14.56
N VAL A 139 -11.10 -3.55 -15.76
CA VAL A 139 -9.83 -3.19 -16.41
C VAL A 139 -9.75 -1.69 -16.67
N GLU A 140 -10.89 -1.04 -16.96
CA GLU A 140 -10.97 0.41 -17.15
C GLU A 140 -10.59 1.17 -15.87
N ASP A 141 -10.98 0.68 -14.70
CA ASP A 141 -10.56 1.27 -13.43
C ASP A 141 -9.03 1.21 -13.28
N LEU A 142 -8.40 0.08 -13.63
CA LEU A 142 -6.93 -0.05 -13.59
C LEU A 142 -6.24 0.85 -14.61
N LEU A 143 -6.81 1.01 -15.81
CA LEU A 143 -6.30 1.92 -16.84
C LEU A 143 -6.41 3.39 -16.38
N SER A 144 -7.52 3.77 -15.76
CA SER A 144 -7.72 5.10 -15.19
C SER A 144 -6.67 5.42 -14.10
N ILE A 145 -6.39 4.44 -13.24
CA ILE A 145 -5.32 4.56 -12.23
C ILE A 145 -3.96 4.76 -12.93
N ARG A 146 -3.66 3.92 -13.93
CA ARG A 146 -2.38 3.98 -14.67
C ARG A 146 -2.14 5.33 -15.34
N GLU A 147 -3.18 5.97 -15.87
CA GLU A 147 -3.07 7.29 -16.50
C GLU A 147 -3.06 8.45 -15.49
N SER A 148 -3.43 8.19 -14.24
CA SER A 148 -3.46 9.21 -13.18
C SER A 148 -2.12 9.45 -12.49
N PHE A 149 -1.14 8.57 -12.67
CA PHE A 149 0.14 8.58 -11.97
C PHE A 149 1.32 8.32 -12.93
N ASP A 150 2.53 8.65 -12.49
CA ASP A 150 3.76 8.25 -13.18
C ASP A 150 3.87 6.72 -13.19
N LYS A 151 3.95 6.14 -14.39
CA LYS A 151 4.00 4.69 -14.63
C LYS A 151 5.22 4.02 -13.97
N SER A 152 6.29 4.77 -13.69
CA SER A 152 7.47 4.28 -12.97
C SER A 152 7.29 4.21 -11.44
N ARG A 153 6.22 4.82 -10.92
CA ARG A 153 5.93 4.94 -9.48
C ARG A 153 4.67 4.18 -9.05
N VAL A 154 4.14 3.31 -9.92
CA VAL A 154 2.97 2.48 -9.62
C VAL A 154 3.27 1.02 -9.92
N TYR A 155 3.17 0.20 -8.88
CA TYR A 155 3.22 -1.26 -8.94
C TYR A 155 1.82 -1.83 -8.88
N TYR A 156 1.62 -3.03 -9.45
CA TYR A 156 0.33 -3.70 -9.52
C TYR A 156 0.45 -5.12 -8.95
N ASP A 157 -0.32 -5.40 -7.90
CA ASP A 157 -0.48 -6.72 -7.28
C ASP A 157 -1.94 -7.18 -7.48
N ILE A 158 -2.20 -7.70 -8.68
CA ILE A 158 -3.55 -7.96 -9.19
C ILE A 158 -3.71 -9.46 -9.46
N PHE A 159 -4.84 -10.03 -9.02
CA PHE A 159 -5.16 -11.42 -9.28
C PHE A 159 -5.57 -11.68 -10.74
N GLU A 160 -5.39 -12.93 -11.19
CA GLU A 160 -5.95 -13.40 -12.46
C GLU A 160 -7.47 -13.64 -12.33
N PRO A 161 -8.25 -13.49 -13.42
CA PRO A 161 -7.82 -13.19 -14.80
C PRO A 161 -7.59 -11.70 -15.14
N GLN A 162 -7.99 -10.77 -14.28
CA GLN A 162 -7.96 -9.33 -14.57
C GLN A 162 -6.56 -8.80 -14.86
N ASN A 163 -5.53 -9.36 -14.21
CA ASN A 163 -4.14 -8.99 -14.48
C ASN A 163 -3.72 -9.26 -15.93
N SER A 164 -4.10 -10.42 -16.49
CA SER A 164 -3.84 -10.74 -17.90
C SER A 164 -4.57 -9.80 -18.86
N GLU A 165 -5.83 -9.47 -18.57
CA GLU A 165 -6.62 -8.53 -19.39
C GLU A 165 -6.03 -7.12 -19.34
N PHE A 166 -5.60 -6.68 -18.16
CA PHE A 166 -4.95 -5.39 -17.96
C PHE A 166 -3.62 -5.31 -18.73
N LYS A 167 -2.76 -6.34 -18.64
CA LYS A 167 -1.50 -6.41 -19.40
C LYS A 167 -1.75 -6.34 -20.91
N LYS A 168 -2.72 -7.11 -21.40
CA LYS A 168 -3.14 -7.06 -22.82
C LYS A 168 -3.58 -5.66 -23.24
N ALA A 169 -4.34 -4.95 -22.40
CA ALA A 169 -4.81 -3.60 -22.69
C ALA A 169 -3.67 -2.57 -22.76
N ILE A 170 -2.56 -2.79 -22.04
CA ILE A 170 -1.39 -1.89 -22.06
C ILE A 170 -0.25 -2.37 -22.98
N GLY A 171 -0.49 -3.43 -23.76
CA GLY A 171 0.47 -3.95 -24.74
C GLY A 171 1.66 -4.73 -24.15
N ILE A 172 1.47 -5.38 -23.00
CA ILE A 172 2.45 -6.26 -22.34
C ILE A 172 1.96 -7.71 -22.36
#